data_AF-A0A7Z7QYC7-F1
#
_entry.id   AF-A0A7Z7QYC7-F1
#
_cell.length_a   1.000
_cell.length_b   1.000
_cell.length_c   1.000
_cell.angle_alpha   90.00
_cell.angle_beta   90.00
_cell.angle_gamma   90.00
#
_symmetry.space_group_name_H-M   'P 1'
#
loop_
_entity.id
_entity.type
_entity.pdbx_description
1 polymer ?
#
loop_
_entity_poly.entity_id
_entity_poly.type
_entity_poly.pdbx_seq_one_letter_code
_entity_poly.pdbx_strand_id
1 'polypeptide(L)' 'MTELNEIINAIQSLFESQSGYKISKNSGVPYQTVQDLRNGKTKIEDARFRTIIKLYSYYTSLKEQS' A
#
# COMPACT_ATOMS: atom_id res chain seq x y z
N MET A 1 2.73 19.53 -4.57
CA MET A 1 3.14 18.11 -4.63
C MET A 1 2.46 17.49 -5.82
N THR A 2 3.11 16.58 -6.54
CA THR A 2 2.53 15.87 -7.69
C THR A 2 1.57 14.77 -7.21
N GLU A 3 0.52 14.45 -7.97
CA GLU A 3 -0.47 13.39 -7.67
C GLU A 3 0.18 12.04 -7.31
N LEU A 4 1.31 11.71 -7.95
CA LEU A 4 2.07 10.50 -7.64
C LEU A 4 2.59 10.47 -6.19
N ASN A 5 3.00 11.61 -5.64
CA ASN A 5 3.50 11.66 -4.26
C ASN A 5 2.37 11.43 -3.26
N GLU A 6 1.13 11.82 -3.59
CA GLU A 6 -0.03 11.56 -2.74
C GLU A 6 -0.35 10.07 -2.67
N ILE A 7 -0.24 9.35 -3.79
CA ILE A 7 -0.41 7.89 -3.83
C ILE A 7 0.68 7.20 -3.00
N ILE A 8 1.94 7.61 -3.15
CA ILE A 8 3.06 7.04 -2.39
C ILE A 8 2.85 7.27 -0.89
N ASN A 9 2.52 8.50 -0.48
CA ASN A 9 2.26 8.86 0.91
C ASN A 9 1.06 8.07 1.49
N ALA A 10 -0.01 7.89 0.71
CA ALA A 10 -1.15 7.09 1.12
C ALA A 10 -0.77 5.63 1.40
N ILE A 11 0.06 5.03 0.55
CA ILE A 11 0.56 3.66 0.73
C ILE A 11 1.50 3.57 1.94
N GLN A 12 2.33 4.58 2.19
CA GLN A 12 3.16 4.65 3.39
C GLN A 12 2.29 4.72 4.65
N SER A 13 1.29 5.60 4.69
CA SER A 13 0.32 5.68 5.79
C SER A 13 -0.44 4.37 6.00
N LEU A 14 -0.74 3.64 4.91
CA LEU A 14 -1.35 2.31 5.00
C LEU A 14 -0.43 1.32 5.72
N PHE A 15 0.87 1.31 5.38
CA PHE A 15 1.85 0.44 6.03
C PHE A 15 2.03 0.78 7.51
N GLU A 16 1.98 2.05 7.88
CA GLU A 16 2.07 2.49 9.28
C GLU A 16 0.82 2.13 10.10
N SER A 17 -0.36 2.28 9.51
CA SER A 17 -1.64 2.12 10.22
C SER A 17 -2.17 0.68 10.28
N GLN A 18 -1.77 -0.20 9.36
CA GLN A 18 -2.28 -1.56 9.27
C GLN A 18 -1.17 -2.61 9.41
N SER A 19 -1.51 -3.78 9.94
CA SER A 19 -0.58 -4.92 9.97
C SER A 19 -0.39 -5.49 8.56
N GLY A 20 0.80 -6.03 8.27
CA GLY A 20 1.08 -6.65 6.97
C GLY A 20 0.07 -7.75 6.60
N TYR A 21 -0.42 -8.50 7.60
CA TYR A 21 -1.46 -9.50 7.41
C TYR A 21 -2.79 -8.88 6.95
N LYS A 22 -3.27 -7.83 7.64
CA LYS A 22 -4.52 -7.13 7.26
C LYS A 22 -4.41 -6.56 5.85
N ILE A 23 -3.27 -5.93 5.53
CA ILE A 23 -3.03 -5.38 4.19
C ILE A 23 -3.07 -6.49 3.16
N SER A 24 -2.36 -7.60 3.37
CA SER A 24 -2.34 -8.71 2.41
C SER A 24 -3.72 -9.30 2.19
N LYS A 25 -4.45 -9.59 3.27
CA LYS A 25 -5.80 -10.16 3.24
C LYS A 25 -6.79 -9.28 2.49
N ASN A 26 -6.79 -7.98 2.77
CA ASN A 26 -7.83 -7.06 2.27
C ASN A 26 -7.49 -6.44 0.91
N SER A 27 -6.21 -6.21 0.60
CA SER A 27 -5.78 -5.69 -0.72
C SER A 27 -5.60 -6.78 -1.78
N GLY A 28 -5.45 -8.05 -1.36
CA GLY A 28 -5.10 -9.15 -2.25
C GLY A 28 -3.68 -9.03 -2.82
N VAL A 29 -2.79 -8.29 -2.16
CA VAL A 29 -1.35 -8.27 -2.43
C VAL A 29 -0.69 -9.38 -1.61
N PRO A 30 0.22 -10.20 -2.19
CA PRO A 30 0.90 -11.25 -1.43
C PRO A 30 1.62 -10.70 -0.21
N TYR A 31 1.54 -11.41 0.91
CA TYR A 31 2.12 -10.96 2.19
C TYR A 31 3.61 -10.63 2.07
N GLN A 32 4.38 -11.44 1.33
CA GLN A 32 5.80 -11.17 1.10
C GLN A 32 6.02 -9.85 0.38
N THR A 33 5.23 -9.55 -0.65
CA THR A 33 5.28 -8.26 -1.36
C THR A 33 4.94 -7.09 -0.44
N VAL A 34 3.96 -7.24 0.45
CA VAL A 34 3.64 -6.22 1.47
C VAL A 34 4.83 -6.00 2.39
N GLN A 35 5.48 -7.06 2.87
CA GLN A 35 6.64 -6.98 3.75
C GLN A 35 7.86 -6.37 3.06
N ASP A 36 8.12 -6.73 1.81
CA ASP A 36 9.28 -6.22 1.07
C ASP A 36 9.14 -4.71 0.80
N LEU A 37 7.92 -4.25 0.46
CA LEU A 37 7.63 -2.81 0.29
C LEU A 37 7.68 -2.06 1.63
N ARG A 38 7.02 -2.59 2.67
CA ARG A 38 7.00 -1.98 4.01
C ARG A 38 8.40 -1.82 4.61
N ASN A 39 9.24 -2.82 4.43
CA ASN A 39 10.60 -2.84 5.00
C ASN A 39 11.63 -2.19 4.06
N GLY A 40 11.20 -1.60 2.93
CA GLY A 40 12.08 -0.90 2.00
C GLY A 40 13.04 -1.79 1.20
N LYS A 41 12.82 -3.12 1.18
CA LYS A 41 13.57 -4.03 0.29
C LYS A 41 13.27 -3.76 -1.18
N THR A 42 12.08 -3.26 -1.47
CA THR A 42 11.68 -2.73 -2.76
C THR A 42 11.01 -1.38 -2.53
N LYS A 43 11.34 -0.39 -3.35
CA LYS A 43 10.70 0.93 -3.28
C LYS A 43 9.28 0.85 -3.82
N ILE A 44 8.39 1.72 -3.35
CA ILE A 44 6.99 1.78 -3.83
C ILE A 44 6.98 2.15 -5.32
N GLU A 45 7.87 3.06 -5.71
CA GLU A 45 8.08 3.55 -7.08
C GLU A 45 8.50 2.44 -8.05
N ASP A 46 9.19 1.41 -7.56
CA ASP A 46 9.65 0.27 -8.35
C ASP A 46 8.63 -0.89 -8.36
N ALA A 47 7.54 -0.77 -7.61
CA ALA A 47 6.52 -1.81 -7.53
C ALA A 47 5.70 -1.89 -8.83
N ARG A 48 5.23 -3.10 -9.15
CA ARG A 48 4.31 -3.30 -10.29
C ARG A 48 3.08 -2.40 -10.11
N PHE A 49 2.66 -1.72 -11.18
CA PHE A 49 1.51 -0.81 -11.15
C PHE A 49 0.24 -1.44 -10.56
N ARG A 50 -0.04 -2.71 -10.86
CA ARG A 50 -1.16 -3.47 -10.27
C ARG A 50 -1.08 -3.57 -8.73
N THR A 51 0.13 -3.66 -8.17
CA THR A 51 0.33 -3.66 -6.71
C THR A 51 -0.02 -2.29 -6.12
N ILE A 52 0.42 -1.21 -6.78
CA ILE A 52 0.10 0.16 -6.38
C ILE A 52 -1.40 0.40 -6.36
N ILE A 53 -2.11 0.02 -7.43
CA ILE A 53 -3.58 0.12 -7.50
C ILE A 53 -4.22 -0.60 -6.32
N LYS A 54 -3.86 -1.88 -6.07
CA LYS A 54 -4.46 -2.67 -4.99
C LYS A 54 -4.24 -2.06 -3.60
N LEU A 55 -3.03 -1.59 -3.32
CA LEU A 55 -2.70 -0.96 -2.04
C LEU A 55 -3.46 0.36 -1.87
N TYR A 56 -3.47 1.21 -2.90
CA TYR A 56 -4.18 2.48 -2.86
C TYR A 56 -5.70 2.30 -2.73
N SER A 57 -6.32 1.37 -3.48
CA SER A 57 -7.74 1.05 -3.34
C SER A 57 -8.08 0.59 -1.92
N TYR A 58 -7.23 -0.21 -1.28
CA TYR A 58 -7.47 -0.60 0.10
C TYR A 58 -7.37 0.60 1.05
N TYR A 59 -6.37 1.47 0.89
CA TYR A 59 -6.27 2.71 1.66
C TYR A 59 -7.55 3.56 1.54
N THR A 60 -8.05 3.78 0.33
CA THR A 60 -9.27 4.56 0.10
C THR A 60 -10.49 3.90 0.75
N SER A 61 -10.62 2.58 0.67
CA SER A 61 -11.73 1.86 1.32
C SER A 61 -11.77 2.02 2.84
N LEU A 62 -10.62 2.25 3.49
CA LEU A 62 -10.55 2.53 4.93
C LEU A 62 -11.01 3.97 5.25
N LYS A 63 -10.75 4.91 4.34
CA LYS A 63 -11.16 6.31 4.49
C LYS A 63 -12.66 6.51 4.30
N GLU A 64 -13.27 5.77 3.37
CA GLU A 64 -14.73 5.81 3.13
C GLU A 64 -15.55 5.19 4.28
N GLN A 65 -14.92 4.39 5.14
CA GLN A 65 -15.54 3.76 6.33
C GLN A 65 -15.37 4.58 7.62
N SER A 66 -14.65 5.71 7.56
CA SER A 66 -14.35 6.60 8.69
C SER A 66 -15.26 7.83 8.69
#